data_AF-A0A8R7PUM4-F1
#
_entry.id   AF-A0A8R7PUM4-F1
#
_cell.length_a   1.000
_cell.length_b   1.000
_cell.length_c   1.000
_cell.angle_alpha   90.00
_cell.angle_beta   90.00
_cell.angle_gamma   90.00
#
_symmetry.space_group_name_H-M   'P 1'
#
loop_
_entity.id
_entity.type
_entity.pdbx_description
1 polymer ?
#
loop_
_entity_poly.entity_id
_entity_poly.type
_entity_poly.pdbx_seq_one_letter_code
_entity_poly.pdbx_strand_id
1 'polypeptide(L)'
;MASDILLYQSDLVPVGEDQTQHLELTREISERVNNLYGGRKWKKLGGRGGSLFKVPEALIPPAGARVMSLTDGLSKMSKSAPSDLSRINLLDPKDVIVNKIKRCKTDSLPGLEFDNPERPECKNLLSVYQIITGKTKEVTFSCLNSTPAQPEHETGSPAHRPTSC
;
A
#
# COMPACT_ATOMS: atom_id res chain seq x y z
N MET A 1 6.33 15.37 14.94
CA MET A 1 5.47 15.59 13.76
C MET A 1 5.14 17.07 13.56
N ALA A 2 4.36 17.72 14.45
CA ALA A 2 3.96 19.12 14.23
C ALA A 2 5.17 20.07 14.07
N SER A 3 6.15 20.00 14.98
CA SER A 3 7.37 20.82 14.88
C SER A 3 8.12 20.61 13.57
N ASP A 4 8.21 19.35 13.11
CA ASP A 4 8.93 18.99 11.89
C ASP A 4 8.26 19.59 10.65
N ILE A 5 6.92 19.63 10.63
CA ILE A 5 6.13 20.22 9.53
C ILE A 5 6.22 21.75 9.55
N LEU A 6 6.02 22.35 10.73
CA LEU A 6 5.93 23.80 10.87
C LEU A 6 7.29 24.51 10.73
N LEU A 7 8.40 23.85 11.08
CA LEU A 7 9.75 24.39 10.94
C LEU A 7 10.09 24.74 9.49
N TYR A 8 9.66 23.89 8.54
CA TYR A 8 9.93 24.07 7.11
C TYR A 8 8.82 24.81 6.36
N GLN A 9 7.77 25.27 7.05
CA GLN A 9 6.63 25.98 6.45
C GLN A 9 6.01 25.20 5.27
N SER A 10 5.83 23.89 5.43
CA SER A 10 5.29 23.01 4.38
C SER A 10 3.85 23.36 4.02
N ASP A 11 3.55 23.42 2.72
CA ASP A 11 2.18 23.65 2.21
C ASP A 11 1.38 22.33 2.17
N LEU A 12 1.99 21.25 1.68
CA LEU A 12 1.37 19.94 1.53
C LEU A 12 2.17 18.88 2.30
N VAL A 13 1.47 18.01 3.02
CA VAL A 13 2.09 16.89 3.76
C VAL A 13 1.47 15.58 3.30
N PRO A 14 2.24 14.65 2.71
CA PRO A 14 1.74 13.33 2.39
C PRO A 14 1.49 12.56 3.69
N VAL A 15 0.23 12.25 3.97
CA VAL A 15 -0.18 11.52 5.17
C VAL A 15 -1.00 10.30 4.79
N GLY A 16 -0.79 9.20 5.49
CA GLY A 16 -1.69 8.06 5.43
C GLY A 16 -2.99 8.33 6.20
N GLU A 17 -4.02 7.54 5.93
CA GLU A 17 -5.33 7.61 6.62
C GLU A 17 -5.17 7.63 8.16
N ASP A 18 -4.28 6.78 8.69
CA ASP A 18 -4.01 6.66 10.14
C ASP A 18 -3.35 7.92 10.75
N GLN A 19 -2.78 8.82 9.93
CA GLN A 19 -2.02 10.00 10.38
C GLN A 19 -2.81 11.30 10.21
N THR A 20 -4.05 11.23 9.74
CA THR A 20 -4.95 12.38 9.56
C THR A 20 -5.15 13.15 10.87
N GLN A 21 -5.38 12.45 11.97
CA GLN A 21 -5.55 13.06 13.29
C GLN A 21 -4.32 13.87 13.75
N HIS A 22 -3.11 13.39 13.49
CA HIS A 22 -1.89 14.12 13.85
C HIS A 22 -1.68 15.37 12.98
N LEU A 23 -2.13 15.33 11.72
CA LEU A 23 -2.10 16.50 10.86
C LEU A 23 -3.12 17.55 11.32
N GLU A 24 -4.32 17.14 11.73
CA GLU A 24 -5.31 18.06 12.29
C GLU A 24 -4.80 18.75 13.56
N LEU A 25 -4.18 18.00 14.48
CA LEU A 25 -3.52 18.60 15.64
C LEU A 25 -2.42 19.60 15.24
N THR A 26 -1.67 19.31 14.17
CA THR A 26 -0.64 20.21 13.64
C THR A 26 -1.26 21.51 13.12
N ARG A 27 -2.41 21.43 12.43
CA ARG A 27 -3.18 22.59 11.95
C ARG A 27 -3.67 23.44 13.12
N GLU A 28 -4.31 22.83 14.13
CA GLU A 28 -4.77 23.54 15.32
C GLU A 28 -3.63 24.25 16.06
N ILE A 29 -2.48 23.60 16.23
CA ILE A 29 -1.30 24.21 16.85
C ILE A 29 -0.82 25.41 16.02
N SER A 30 -0.74 25.27 14.69
CA SER A 30 -0.29 26.33 13.78
C SER A 30 -1.20 27.56 13.86
N GLU A 31 -2.52 27.35 13.84
CA GLU A 31 -3.53 28.40 13.95
C GLU A 31 -3.49 29.08 15.32
N ARG A 32 -3.40 28.29 16.41
CA ARG A 32 -3.30 28.82 17.76
C ARG A 32 -2.07 29.69 17.94
N VAL A 33 -0.92 29.26 17.45
CA VAL A 33 0.32 30.06 17.52
C VAL A 33 0.21 31.32 16.67
N ASN A 34 -0.36 31.22 15.47
CA ASN A 34 -0.62 32.39 14.62
C ASN A 34 -1.58 33.39 15.28
N ASN A 35 -2.58 32.93 16.04
CA ASN A 35 -3.51 33.80 16.76
C ASN A 35 -2.87 34.48 17.98
N LEU A 36 -2.04 33.75 18.73
CA LEU A 36 -1.39 34.27 19.94
C LEU A 36 -0.22 35.20 19.63
N TYR A 37 0.62 34.80 18.67
CA TYR A 37 1.92 35.40 18.39
C TYR A 37 2.02 35.93 16.95
N GLY A 38 0.94 35.95 16.19
CA GLY A 38 0.88 36.55 14.87
C GLY A 38 0.20 37.92 14.85
N GLY A 39 0.08 38.45 13.64
CA GLY A 39 -0.73 39.63 13.33
C GLY A 39 -0.18 40.96 13.86
N ARG A 40 -1.05 41.97 13.85
CA ARG A 40 -0.68 43.36 14.16
C ARG A 40 -0.45 43.58 15.66
N LYS A 41 -1.12 42.81 16.53
CA LYS A 41 -0.97 42.89 17.98
C LYS A 41 0.44 42.48 18.40
N TRP A 42 0.94 41.35 17.88
CA TRP A 42 2.31 40.92 18.13
C TRP A 42 3.36 41.84 17.49
N LYS A 43 3.07 42.37 16.29
CA LYS A 43 3.94 43.38 15.65
C LYS A 43 4.15 44.62 16.52
N LYS A 44 3.12 45.07 17.24
CA LYS A 44 3.21 46.21 18.17
C LYS A 44 4.06 45.92 19.41
N LEU A 45 4.27 44.64 19.75
CA LEU A 45 5.12 44.19 20.87
C LEU A 45 6.57 43.88 20.45
N GLY A 46 6.97 44.26 19.22
CA GLY A 46 8.33 44.04 18.70
C GLY A 46 8.53 42.75 17.88
N GLY A 47 7.45 42.01 17.60
CA GLY A 47 7.51 40.78 16.81
C GLY A 47 7.50 41.00 15.28
N ARG A 48 7.77 39.93 14.51
CA ARG A 48 7.87 39.93 13.04
C ARG A 48 6.57 40.36 12.33
N GLY A 49 5.41 40.18 12.99
CA GLY A 49 4.07 40.47 12.44
C GLY A 49 3.65 39.51 11.32
N GLY A 50 2.34 39.42 11.06
CA GLY A 50 1.79 38.45 10.08
C GLY A 50 1.60 37.04 10.66
N SER A 51 1.31 36.04 9.83
CA SER A 51 1.28 34.64 10.25
C SER A 51 2.71 34.12 10.44
N LEU A 52 2.96 33.40 11.54
CA LEU A 52 4.26 32.81 11.85
C LEU A 52 4.46 31.49 11.11
N PHE A 53 3.40 30.66 11.10
CA PHE A 53 3.39 29.36 10.46
C PHE A 53 2.39 29.33 9.32
N LYS A 54 2.70 28.55 8.28
CA LYS A 54 1.71 28.12 7.30
C LYS A 54 0.89 26.97 7.88
N VAL A 55 -0.40 26.92 7.54
CA VAL A 55 -1.29 25.82 7.93
C VAL A 55 -1.14 24.73 6.87
N PRO A 56 -0.61 23.54 7.22
CA PRO A 56 -0.37 22.48 6.25
C PRO A 56 -1.68 21.80 5.81
N GLU A 57 -1.73 21.35 4.56
CA GLU A 57 -2.83 20.56 4.00
C GLU A 57 -2.42 19.10 3.77
N ALA A 58 -3.39 18.19 3.89
CA ALA A 58 -3.19 16.77 3.65
C ALA A 58 -3.06 16.51 2.15
N LEU A 59 -1.95 15.90 1.74
CA LEU A 59 -1.83 15.31 0.42
C LEU A 59 -2.18 13.82 0.53
N ILE A 60 -3.41 13.47 0.14
CA ILE A 60 -3.85 12.07 0.05
C ILE A 60 -3.53 11.58 -1.36
N PRO A 61 -2.59 10.64 -1.55
CA PRO A 61 -2.29 10.12 -2.87
C PRO A 61 -3.55 9.49 -3.49
N PRO A 62 -3.85 9.73 -4.79
CA PRO A 62 -4.98 9.12 -5.46
C PRO A 62 -4.80 7.60 -5.46
N ALA A 63 -5.59 6.93 -4.61
CA ALA A 63 -5.71 5.48 -4.51
C ALA A 63 -4.38 4.70 -4.59
N GLY A 64 -3.50 4.89 -3.59
CA GLY A 64 -2.64 3.79 -3.20
C GLY A 64 -3.53 2.73 -2.57
N ALA A 65 -3.85 1.64 -3.29
CA ALA A 65 -4.79 0.65 -2.79
C ALA A 65 -4.38 0.25 -1.38
N ARG A 66 -5.32 0.33 -0.44
CA ARG A 66 -5.11 -0.09 0.94
C ARG A 66 -4.79 -1.58 0.91
N VAL A 67 -3.49 -1.91 0.93
CA VAL A 67 -3.02 -3.29 0.89
C VAL A 67 -3.24 -3.91 2.26
N MET A 68 -4.00 -4.99 2.28
CA MET A 68 -4.31 -5.73 3.50
C MET A 68 -3.24 -6.79 3.77
N SER A 69 -3.21 -7.29 4.99
CA SER A 69 -2.34 -8.36 5.42
C SER A 69 -2.60 -9.64 4.61
N LEU A 70 -1.53 -10.40 4.34
CA LEU A 70 -1.65 -11.70 3.66
C LEU A 70 -2.26 -12.79 4.54
N THR A 71 -2.29 -12.61 5.86
CA THR A 71 -2.87 -13.60 6.78
C THR A 71 -4.27 -13.22 7.24
N ASP A 72 -4.64 -11.94 7.11
CA ASP A 72 -5.93 -11.41 7.53
C ASP A 72 -6.37 -10.28 6.59
N GLY A 73 -7.37 -10.55 5.75
CA GLY A 73 -7.85 -9.62 4.73
C GLY A 73 -8.55 -8.36 5.29
N LEU A 74 -8.87 -8.32 6.58
CA LEU A 74 -9.50 -7.16 7.23
C LEU A 74 -8.47 -6.19 7.83
N SER A 75 -7.29 -6.71 8.18
CA SER A 75 -6.22 -5.93 8.80
C SER A 75 -5.31 -5.31 7.75
N LYS A 76 -4.98 -4.02 7.90
CA LYS A 76 -4.01 -3.35 7.03
C LYS A 76 -2.63 -3.98 7.18
N MET A 77 -1.89 -4.11 6.08
CA MET A 77 -0.51 -4.58 6.12
C MET A 77 0.35 -3.59 6.94
N SER A 78 1.03 -4.09 7.97
CA SER A 78 1.86 -3.27 8.86
C SER A 78 3.27 -3.83 8.99
N LYS A 79 4.26 -2.93 8.98
CA LYS A 79 5.67 -3.27 9.24
C LYS A 79 5.88 -3.86 10.64
N SER A 80 5.05 -3.49 11.61
CA SER A 80 5.16 -3.92 13.01
C SER A 80 4.34 -5.16 13.35
N ALA A 81 3.68 -5.79 12.36
CA ALA A 81 2.93 -7.01 12.61
C ALA A 81 3.87 -8.12 13.12
N PRO A 82 3.44 -8.93 14.12
CA PRO A 82 4.29 -9.92 14.77
C PRO A 82 4.72 -11.05 13.82
N SER A 83 3.86 -11.39 12.86
CA SER A 83 4.14 -12.40 11.85
C SER A 83 4.75 -11.76 10.60
N ASP A 84 5.92 -12.22 10.16
CA ASP A 84 6.51 -11.77 8.90
C ASP A 84 5.73 -12.28 7.67
N LEU A 85 4.94 -13.35 7.83
CA LEU A 85 4.08 -13.88 6.76
C LEU A 85 2.91 -12.96 6.42
N SER A 86 2.59 -11.99 7.29
CA SER A 86 1.48 -11.05 7.07
C SER A 86 1.83 -9.93 6.08
N ARG A 87 3.11 -9.77 5.72
CA ARG A 87 3.63 -8.65 4.92
C ARG A 87 4.69 -9.08 3.91
N ILE A 88 4.79 -8.30 2.84
CA ILE A 88 5.87 -8.42 1.85
C ILE A 88 6.80 -7.22 2.07
N ASN A 89 8.08 -7.49 2.34
CA ASN A 89 9.06 -6.42 2.42
C ASN A 89 9.67 -6.19 1.04
N LEU A 90 10.05 -4.95 0.74
CA LEU A 90 10.62 -4.59 -0.56
C LEU A 90 11.96 -5.31 -0.85
N LEU A 91 12.68 -5.68 0.21
CA LEU A 91 13.98 -6.36 0.13
C LEU A 91 13.86 -7.89 0.29
N ASP A 92 12.64 -8.44 0.34
CA ASP A 92 12.48 -9.89 0.43
C ASP A 92 13.00 -10.54 -0.88
N PRO A 93 13.76 -11.65 -0.80
CA PRO A 93 14.18 -12.38 -2.00
C PRO A 93 12.99 -13.06 -2.67
N LYS A 94 13.11 -13.31 -3.97
CA LYS A 94 12.04 -13.88 -4.82
C LYS A 94 11.38 -15.11 -4.20
N ASP A 95 12.17 -16.04 -3.68
CA ASP A 95 11.65 -17.30 -3.14
C ASP A 95 10.81 -17.08 -1.88
N VAL A 96 11.19 -16.11 -1.04
CA VAL A 96 10.43 -15.74 0.16
C VAL A 96 9.11 -15.08 -0.25
N ILE A 97 9.12 -14.18 -1.23
CA ILE A 97 7.90 -13.54 -1.74
C ILE A 97 6.94 -14.60 -2.29
N VAL A 98 7.44 -15.53 -3.12
CA VAL A 98 6.62 -16.63 -3.68
C VAL A 98 6.03 -17.49 -2.56
N ASN A 99 6.81 -17.83 -1.54
CA ASN A 99 6.33 -18.63 -0.41
C ASN A 99 5.29 -17.88 0.43
N LYS A 100 5.45 -16.58 0.65
CA LYS A 100 4.45 -15.74 1.35
C LYS A 100 3.14 -15.67 0.58
N ILE A 101 3.19 -15.46 -0.74
CA ILE A 101 1.99 -15.42 -1.60
C ILE A 101 1.30 -16.79 -1.61
N LYS A 102 2.04 -17.89 -1.74
CA LYS A 102 1.48 -19.26 -1.70
C LYS A 102 0.80 -19.61 -0.37
N ARG A 103 1.27 -19.04 0.74
CA ARG A 103 0.71 -19.25 2.08
C ARG A 103 -0.29 -18.18 2.49
N CYS A 104 -0.58 -17.21 1.61
CA CYS A 104 -1.57 -16.19 1.86
C CYS A 104 -2.91 -16.87 2.18
N LYS A 105 -3.63 -16.32 3.16
CA LYS A 105 -4.99 -16.74 3.44
C LYS A 105 -5.84 -16.40 2.22
N THR A 106 -6.58 -17.38 1.74
CA THR A 106 -7.63 -17.23 0.74
C THR A 106 -8.92 -17.79 1.31
N ASP A 107 -9.96 -17.80 0.49
CA ASP A 107 -11.21 -18.46 0.81
C ASP A 107 -11.31 -19.84 0.14
N SER A 108 -12.39 -20.56 0.46
CA SER A 108 -12.66 -21.91 -0.07
C SER A 108 -13.48 -21.91 -1.35
N LEU A 109 -13.93 -20.75 -1.82
CA LEU A 109 -14.80 -20.65 -2.99
C LEU A 109 -13.98 -20.73 -4.28
N PRO A 110 -14.41 -21.53 -5.26
CA PRO A 110 -13.74 -21.58 -6.56
C PRO A 110 -13.97 -20.27 -7.33
N GLY A 111 -12.96 -19.84 -8.08
CA GLY A 111 -13.00 -18.65 -8.92
C GLY A 111 -12.56 -17.37 -8.21
N LEU A 112 -12.15 -16.40 -9.01
CA LEU A 112 -11.74 -15.07 -8.56
C LEU A 112 -12.89 -14.10 -8.82
N GLU A 113 -13.08 -13.13 -7.94
CA GLU A 113 -14.12 -12.12 -8.10
C GLU A 113 -13.62 -10.78 -7.53
N PHE A 114 -13.91 -9.69 -8.24
CA PHE A 114 -13.66 -8.34 -7.75
C PHE A 114 -14.87 -7.82 -6.97
N ASP A 115 -14.60 -6.99 -5.97
CA ASP A 115 -15.61 -6.19 -5.27
C ASP A 115 -16.64 -6.96 -4.41
N ASN A 116 -16.44 -8.26 -4.19
CA ASN A 116 -17.22 -9.02 -3.21
C ASN A 116 -16.75 -8.71 -1.77
N PRO A 117 -17.58 -8.08 -0.91
CA PRO A 117 -17.18 -7.73 0.46
C PRO A 117 -16.97 -8.94 1.37
N GLU A 118 -17.60 -10.07 1.05
CA GLU A 118 -17.44 -11.33 1.81
C GLU A 118 -16.11 -12.04 1.50
N ARG A 119 -15.37 -11.58 0.47
CA ARG A 119 -14.10 -12.17 0.02
C ARG A 119 -12.96 -11.15 0.07
N PRO A 120 -12.64 -10.55 1.23
CA PRO A 120 -11.64 -9.50 1.34
C PRO A 120 -10.23 -9.97 0.95
N GLU A 121 -9.89 -11.24 1.20
CA GLU A 121 -8.60 -11.83 0.84
C GLU A 121 -8.40 -11.91 -0.70
N CYS A 122 -9.42 -12.36 -1.44
CA CYS A 122 -9.38 -12.41 -2.90
C CYS A 122 -9.24 -11.02 -3.50
N LYS A 123 -10.04 -10.07 -2.99
CA LYS A 123 -9.97 -8.67 -3.41
C LYS A 123 -8.59 -8.09 -3.17
N ASN A 124 -7.95 -8.40 -2.04
CA ASN A 124 -6.61 -7.92 -1.72
C ASN A 124 -5.56 -8.41 -2.73
N LEU A 125 -5.53 -9.72 -3.01
CA LEU A 125 -4.57 -10.30 -3.96
C LEU A 125 -4.76 -9.76 -5.39
N LEU A 126 -6.01 -9.65 -5.84
CA LEU A 126 -6.33 -9.06 -7.14
C LEU A 126 -5.93 -7.58 -7.22
N SER A 127 -6.16 -6.81 -6.14
CA SER A 127 -5.77 -5.41 -6.06
C SER A 127 -4.24 -5.25 -6.13
N VAL A 128 -3.49 -6.10 -5.43
CA VAL A 128 -2.01 -6.12 -5.48
C VAL A 128 -1.53 -6.45 -6.90
N TYR A 129 -2.10 -7.47 -7.54
CA TYR A 129 -1.76 -7.83 -8.91
C TYR A 129 -2.07 -6.69 -9.89
N GLN A 130 -3.19 -6.00 -9.71
CA GLN A 130 -3.57 -4.85 -10.51
C GLN A 130 -2.54 -3.72 -10.43
N ILE A 131 -2.10 -3.37 -9.22
CA ILE A 131 -1.11 -2.31 -8.99
C ILE A 131 0.24 -2.67 -9.63
N ILE A 132 0.69 -3.92 -9.47
CA ILE A 132 2.00 -4.36 -9.99
C ILE A 132 1.99 -4.41 -11.52
N THR A 133 0.88 -4.85 -12.13
CA THR A 133 0.80 -5.00 -13.59
C THR A 133 0.31 -3.76 -14.33
N GLY A 134 -0.29 -2.80 -13.62
CA GLY A 134 -0.91 -1.62 -14.22
C GLY A 134 -2.13 -1.92 -15.10
N LYS A 135 -2.65 -3.15 -15.06
CA LYS A 135 -3.79 -3.59 -15.88
C LYS A 135 -5.12 -3.10 -15.30
N THR A 136 -6.14 -2.95 -16.15
CA THR A 136 -7.51 -2.68 -15.67
C THR A 136 -8.13 -3.95 -15.05
N LYS A 137 -9.22 -3.79 -14.29
CA LYS A 137 -9.92 -4.90 -13.63
C LYS A 137 -10.33 -5.99 -14.63
N GLU A 138 -10.88 -5.58 -15.77
CA GLU A 138 -11.34 -6.45 -16.86
C GLU A 138 -10.20 -7.26 -17.48
N VAL A 139 -9.08 -6.61 -17.78
CA VAL A 139 -7.90 -7.27 -18.37
C VAL A 139 -7.24 -8.20 -17.37
N THR A 140 -7.26 -7.85 -16.09
CA THR A 140 -6.76 -8.72 -15.01
C THR A 140 -7.57 -10.02 -14.95
N PHE A 141 -8.90 -9.91 -14.97
CA PHE A 141 -9.81 -11.05 -14.93
C PHE A 141 -9.64 -11.97 -16.14
N SER A 142 -9.55 -11.39 -17.35
CA SER A 142 -9.36 -12.16 -18.57
C SER A 142 -7.98 -12.84 -18.62
N CYS A 143 -6.92 -12.19 -18.15
CA CYS A 143 -5.58 -12.78 -18.06
C CYS A 143 -5.53 -14.00 -17.13
N LEU A 144 -6.29 -13.98 -16.03
CA LEU A 144 -6.30 -15.07 -15.05
C LEU A 144 -7.14 -16.26 -15.53
N ASN A 145 -8.18 -16.01 -16.33
CA ASN A 145 -9.01 -17.06 -16.93
C ASN A 145 -8.44 -17.62 -18.25
N SER A 146 -7.41 -17.00 -18.81
CA SER A 146 -6.79 -17.40 -20.08
C SER A 146 -5.48 -18.16 -19.94
N THR A 147 -5.05 -18.51 -18.72
CA THR A 147 -3.86 -19.36 -18.55
C THR A 147 -4.05 -20.68 -19.31
N PRO A 148 -3.21 -20.98 -20.31
CA PRO A 148 -3.18 -22.30 -20.90
C PRO A 148 -2.79 -23.29 -19.81
N ALA A 149 -3.46 -24.45 -19.79
CA ALA A 149 -2.99 -25.62 -19.04
C ALA A 149 -1.48 -25.80 -19.29
N GLN A 150 -0.73 -26.12 -18.24
CA GLN A 150 0.72 -26.31 -18.32
C GLN A 150 1.07 -27.28 -19.47
N PRO A 151 2.14 -27.04 -20.25
CA PRO A 151 2.58 -28.05 -21.20
C PRO A 151 3.03 -29.28 -20.40
N GLU A 152 2.40 -30.41 -20.70
CA GLU A 152 2.70 -31.70 -20.12
C GLU A 152 4.19 -31.99 -20.34
N HIS A 153 4.86 -32.40 -19.27
CA HIS A 153 6.26 -32.81 -19.30
C HIS A 153 6.35 -34.05 -20.21
N GLU A 154 6.75 -33.88 -21.47
CA GLU A 154 7.09 -35.00 -22.35
C GLU A 154 8.18 -35.83 -21.67
N THR A 155 7.79 -37.00 -21.20
CA THR A 155 8.68 -38.05 -20.73
C THR A 155 9.44 -38.62 -21.93
N GLY A 156 10.52 -37.96 -22.31
CA GLY A 156 11.49 -38.46 -23.28
C GLY A 156 12.24 -39.67 -22.73
N SER A 157 11.68 -40.86 -22.95
CA SER A 157 12.34 -42.15 -22.79
C SER A 157 13.48 -42.26 -23.83
N PRO A 158 14.75 -42.56 -23.45
CA PRO A 158 15.80 -42.74 -24.44
C PRO A 158 15.70 -44.14 -25.04
N ALA A 159 15.12 -44.23 -26.24
CA ALA A 159 15.17 -45.44 -27.04
C ALA A 159 16.63 -45.71 -27.48
N HIS A 160 17.22 -46.74 -26.89
CA HIS A 160 18.41 -47.43 -27.38
C HIS A 160 18.25 -47.77 -28.88
N ARG A 161 19.13 -47.25 -29.74
CA ARG A 161 19.35 -47.84 -31.07
C ARG A 161 20.30 -49.03 -30.96
N PRO A 162 20.02 -50.17 -31.60
CA PRO A 162 20.99 -51.24 -31.75
C PRO A 162 22.03 -50.92 -32.84
N THR A 163 23.20 -51.50 -32.65
CA THR A 163 24.40 -51.50 -33.52
C THR A 163 24.23 -52.34 -34.80
N SER A 164 25.20 -52.16 -35.73
CA SER A 164 25.49 -52.86 -37.01
C SER A 164 24.95 -52.15 -38.27
N CYS A 165 25.71 -51.89 -39.34
CA CYS A 165 27.05 -52.33 -39.78
C CYS A 165 28.00 -51.15 -40.01
#